data_AF-A0A8T5UJ91-F1
#
_entry.id   AF-A0A8T5UJ91-F1
#
_cell.length_a   1.000
_cell.length_b   1.000
_cell.length_c   1.000
_cell.angle_alpha   90.00
_cell.angle_beta   90.00
_cell.angle_gamma   90.00
#
_symmetry.space_group_name_H-M   'P 1'
#
loop_
_entity.id
_entity.type
_entity.pdbx_description
1 polymer ?
#
loop_
_entity_poly.entity_id
_entity_poly.type
_entity_poly.pdbx_seq_one_letter_code
_entity_poly.pdbx_strand_id
1 'polypeptide(L)'
;MNKIMNKILAKNKEGISKAAIDFFSFGHLLGGYFAFIILDAFYLVILGEFVIEICIVTVFLCGVIWEIVENTYLFNKNVKFGYRRDSLLNSSMDVVMLTMGGFFASYCLELNLETFLIVSALFFIGNILLMSIYANKIIELFSGLSKK
;
A
#
# COMPACT_ATOMS: atom_id res chain seq x y z
N MET A 1 -22.62 7.98 -15.96
CA MET A 1 -21.86 6.84 -15.41
C MET A 1 -20.43 7.24 -15.02
N ASN A 2 -20.13 7.92 -13.92
CA ASN A 2 -20.88 8.80 -13.01
C ASN A 2 -19.79 9.46 -12.13
N LYS A 3 -19.99 10.71 -11.67
CA LYS A 3 -19.07 11.49 -10.80
C LYS A 3 -18.43 10.69 -9.64
N ILE A 4 -19.09 9.61 -9.21
CA ILE A 4 -18.68 8.66 -8.17
C ILE A 4 -17.44 7.84 -8.58
N MET A 5 -17.38 7.33 -9.81
CA MET A 5 -16.26 6.50 -10.28
C MET A 5 -14.96 7.31 -10.43
N ASN A 6 -15.08 8.63 -10.61
CA ASN A 6 -13.94 9.55 -10.60
C ASN A 6 -13.36 9.79 -9.19
N LYS A 7 -14.06 9.38 -8.11
CA LYS A 7 -13.58 9.49 -6.74
C LYS A 7 -12.88 8.23 -6.24
N ILE A 8 -13.10 7.08 -6.89
CA ILE A 8 -12.54 5.80 -6.41
C ILE A 8 -11.12 5.60 -6.94
N LEU A 9 -10.90 5.74 -8.25
CA LEU A 9 -9.59 5.58 -8.87
C LEU A 9 -9.13 6.87 -9.53
N ALA A 10 -7.89 7.25 -9.30
CA ALA A 10 -7.23 8.34 -10.02
C ALA A 10 -7.20 8.03 -11.53
N LYS A 11 -7.59 9.00 -12.36
CA LYS A 11 -7.59 8.86 -13.83
C LYS A 11 -6.48 9.62 -14.52
N ASN A 12 -5.91 10.60 -13.84
CA ASN A 12 -4.87 11.49 -14.32
C ASN A 12 -4.01 11.93 -13.13
N LYS A 13 -2.87 12.57 -13.42
CA LYS A 13 -1.92 13.04 -12.40
C LYS A 13 -2.55 13.95 -11.33
N GLU A 14 -3.54 14.75 -11.71
CA GLU A 14 -4.26 15.69 -10.82
C GLU A 14 -5.23 15.00 -9.85
N GLY A 15 -5.65 13.78 -10.18
CA GLY A 15 -6.53 12.94 -9.36
C GLY A 15 -5.78 12.10 -8.32
N ILE A 16 -4.47 11.90 -8.50
CA ILE A 16 -3.60 11.29 -7.47
C ILE A 16 -3.68 12.19 -6.23
N SER A 17 -3.67 11.64 -5.01
CA SER A 17 -3.97 12.33 -3.72
C SER A 17 -5.45 12.67 -3.45
N LYS A 18 -6.32 12.69 -4.47
CA LYS A 18 -7.75 13.03 -4.31
C LYS A 18 -8.68 11.83 -4.41
N ALA A 19 -8.31 10.84 -5.21
CA ALA A 19 -9.04 9.59 -5.33
C ALA A 19 -8.84 8.73 -4.07
N ALA A 20 -9.79 7.86 -3.76
CA ALA A 20 -9.64 6.92 -2.66
C ALA A 20 -8.43 6.01 -2.88
N ILE A 21 -8.33 5.38 -4.05
CA ILE A 21 -7.25 4.48 -4.43
C ILE A 21 -6.42 5.13 -5.54
N ASP A 22 -5.12 5.17 -5.33
CA ASP A 22 -4.16 5.53 -6.37
C ASP A 22 -2.98 4.55 -6.41
N PHE A 23 -1.91 4.93 -7.10
CA PHE A 23 -0.78 4.00 -7.30
C PHE A 23 -0.06 3.69 -5.99
N PHE A 24 -0.04 4.64 -5.03
CA PHE A 24 0.59 4.46 -3.73
C PHE A 24 -0.21 3.51 -2.85
N SER A 25 -1.54 3.50 -2.97
CA SER A 25 -2.41 2.56 -2.26
C SER A 25 -2.05 1.09 -2.48
N PHE A 26 -1.61 0.72 -3.68
CA PHE A 26 -1.11 -0.65 -3.95
C PHE A 26 0.26 -0.90 -3.31
N GLY A 27 1.09 0.15 -3.21
CA GLY A 27 2.34 0.10 -2.43
C GLY A 27 2.06 -0.11 -0.94
N HIS A 28 1.04 0.54 -0.39
CA HIS A 28 0.57 0.31 0.97
C HIS A 28 0.08 -1.13 1.17
N LEU A 29 -0.70 -1.68 0.25
CA LEU A 29 -1.11 -3.09 0.31
C LEU A 29 0.09 -4.04 0.39
N LEU A 30 1.12 -3.80 -0.43
CA LEU A 30 2.36 -4.57 -0.41
C LEU A 30 3.16 -4.35 0.88
N GLY A 31 3.27 -3.11 1.34
CA GLY A 31 3.96 -2.75 2.57
C GLY A 31 3.33 -3.39 3.80
N GLY A 32 2.00 -3.45 3.84
CA GLY A 32 1.25 -4.08 4.93
C GLY A 32 1.49 -5.58 5.04
N TYR A 33 1.57 -6.25 3.88
CA TYR A 33 1.89 -7.68 3.82
C TYR A 33 3.25 -7.99 4.44
N PHE A 34 4.30 -7.28 4.05
CA PHE A 34 5.64 -7.50 4.59
C PHE A 34 5.80 -6.98 6.02
N ALA A 35 5.17 -5.85 6.36
CA ALA A 35 5.18 -5.32 7.72
C ALA A 35 4.59 -6.35 8.69
N PHE A 36 3.50 -7.00 8.32
CA PHE A 36 2.92 -8.08 9.12
C PHE A 36 3.90 -9.25 9.30
N ILE A 37 4.51 -9.78 8.24
CA ILE A 37 5.47 -10.88 8.33
C ILE A 37 6.67 -10.53 9.24
N ILE A 38 7.17 -9.30 9.13
CA ILE A 38 8.29 -8.81 9.96
C ILE A 38 7.86 -8.71 11.43
N LEU A 39 6.68 -8.13 11.69
CA LEU A 39 6.15 -7.99 13.06
C LEU A 39 5.85 -9.35 13.69
N ASP A 40 5.31 -10.28 12.92
CA ASP A 40 5.01 -11.64 13.34
C ASP A 40 6.28 -12.38 13.76
N ALA A 41 7.32 -12.33 12.93
CA ALA A 41 8.64 -12.88 13.26
C ALA A 41 9.27 -12.19 14.49
N PHE A 42 9.11 -10.87 14.62
CA PHE A 42 9.64 -10.10 15.74
C PHE A 42 8.94 -10.44 17.07
N TYR A 43 7.62 -10.53 17.07
CA TYR A 43 6.86 -10.90 18.26
C TYR A 43 7.02 -12.37 18.62
N LEU A 44 7.19 -13.28 17.65
CA LEU A 44 7.56 -14.66 17.94
C LEU A 44 8.87 -14.73 18.75
N VAL A 45 9.88 -13.94 18.37
CA VAL A 45 11.17 -13.89 19.08
C VAL A 45 11.04 -13.31 20.48
N ILE A 46 10.19 -12.29 20.67
CA ILE A 46 10.07 -11.58 21.97
C ILE A 46 9.13 -12.30 22.94
N LEU A 47 7.98 -12.75 22.45
CA LEU A 47 6.89 -13.30 23.25
C LEU A 47 6.90 -14.83 23.29
N GLY A 48 7.60 -15.47 22.34
CA GLY A 48 7.65 -16.93 22.23
C GLY A 48 6.40 -17.54 21.57
N GLU A 49 5.45 -16.71 21.13
CA GLU A 49 4.22 -17.13 20.47
C GLU A 49 3.81 -16.14 19.37
N PHE A 50 3.02 -16.63 18.42
CA PHE A 50 2.45 -15.80 17.36
C PHE A 50 1.25 -15.01 17.90
N VAL A 51 1.23 -13.70 17.66
CA VAL A 51 0.15 -12.82 18.15
C VAL A 51 -0.43 -11.99 17.01
N ILE A 52 -1.27 -12.64 16.20
CA ILE A 52 -1.84 -12.09 14.96
C ILE A 52 -2.58 -10.78 15.23
N GLU A 53 -3.39 -10.71 16.28
CA GLU A 53 -4.17 -9.52 16.62
C GLU A 53 -3.28 -8.32 16.92
N ILE A 54 -2.19 -8.52 17.66
CA ILE A 54 -1.23 -7.45 17.95
C ILE A 54 -0.53 -7.02 16.67
N CYS A 55 -0.11 -7.96 15.81
CA CYS A 55 0.48 -7.63 14.50
C CYS A 55 -0.45 -6.74 13.67
N ILE A 56 -1.73 -7.10 13.53
CA ILE A 56 -2.72 -6.34 12.74
C ILE A 56 -2.94 -4.94 13.35
N VAL A 57 -3.12 -4.85 14.67
CA VAL A 57 -3.29 -3.55 15.34
C VAL A 57 -2.05 -2.68 15.16
N THR A 58 -0.85 -3.24 15.28
CA THR A 58 0.40 -2.52 15.06
C THR A 58 0.52 -2.06 13.61
N VAL A 59 0.19 -2.90 12.61
CA VAL A 59 0.17 -2.48 11.19
C VAL A 59 -0.80 -1.31 10.97
N PHE A 60 -2.01 -1.39 11.52
CA PHE A 60 -3.01 -0.31 11.42
C PHE A 60 -2.48 1.00 12.02
N LEU A 61 -1.93 0.96 13.25
CA LEU A 61 -1.38 2.13 13.92
C LEU A 61 -0.18 2.71 13.16
N CYS A 62 0.71 1.86 12.64
CA CYS A 62 1.81 2.27 11.78
C CYS A 62 1.30 2.99 10.53
N GLY A 63 0.22 2.50 9.90
CA GLY A 63 -0.41 3.17 8.76
C GLY A 63 -0.95 4.56 9.11
N VAL A 64 -1.67 4.68 10.23
CA VAL A 64 -2.17 6.00 10.70
C VAL A 64 -1.02 6.96 10.96
N ILE A 65 0.03 6.51 11.66
CA ILE A 65 1.22 7.32 11.93
C ILE A 65 1.93 7.72 10.64
N TRP A 66 2.09 6.78 9.71
CA TRP A 66 2.72 7.03 8.41
C TRP A 66 1.98 8.12 7.63
N GLU A 67 0.66 8.02 7.51
CA GLU A 67 -0.16 9.01 6.81
C GLU A 67 -0.07 10.40 7.44
N ILE A 68 -0.01 10.48 8.78
CA ILE A 68 0.20 11.74 9.49
C ILE A 68 1.58 12.30 9.17
N VAL A 69 2.64 11.50 9.30
CA VAL A 69 4.03 11.91 9.03
C VAL A 69 4.18 12.37 7.58
N GLU A 70 3.61 11.63 6.65
CA GLU A 70 3.66 11.95 5.24
C GLU A 70 2.96 13.28 4.91
N ASN A 71 1.72 13.46 5.39
CA ASN A 71 0.91 14.63 5.07
C ASN A 71 1.22 15.88 5.90
N THR A 72 2.08 15.75 6.92
CA THR A 72 2.58 16.86 7.74
C THR A 72 4.07 17.11 7.51
N TYR A 73 4.93 16.22 8.02
CA TYR A 73 6.38 16.40 8.03
C TYR A 73 6.98 16.33 6.62
N LEU A 74 6.70 15.29 5.83
CA LEU A 74 7.28 15.13 4.49
C LEU A 74 6.76 16.19 3.52
N PHE A 75 5.48 16.56 3.63
CA PHE A 75 4.90 17.66 2.86
C PHE A 75 5.58 18.99 3.20
N ASN A 76 5.74 19.34 4.48
CA ASN A 76 6.41 20.59 4.89
C ASN A 76 7.89 20.64 4.50
N LYS A 77 8.55 19.48 4.37
CA LYS A 77 9.93 19.37 3.87
C LYS A 77 10.04 19.39 2.35
N ASN A 78 8.93 19.48 1.62
CA ASN A 78 8.91 19.39 0.16
C ASN A 78 9.56 18.09 -0.37
N VAL A 79 9.47 16.99 0.39
CA VAL A 79 9.99 15.67 -0.01
C VAL A 79 8.87 14.76 -0.53
N LYS A 80 7.62 15.07 -0.18
CA LYS A 80 6.46 14.30 -0.60
C LYS A 80 6.30 14.31 -2.13
N PHE A 81 6.04 13.13 -2.70
CA PHE A 81 5.97 12.93 -4.14
C PHE A 81 4.94 13.86 -4.80
N GLY A 82 5.39 14.62 -5.80
CA GLY A 82 4.55 15.54 -6.56
C GLY A 82 4.06 16.76 -5.76
N TYR A 83 4.70 17.09 -4.64
CA TYR A 83 4.47 18.30 -3.83
C TYR A 83 2.98 18.56 -3.51
N ARG A 84 2.26 17.49 -3.20
CA ARG A 84 0.82 17.53 -2.94
C ARG A 84 0.50 16.88 -1.61
N ARG A 85 -0.62 17.27 -1.00
CA ARG A 85 -1.18 16.65 0.19
C ARG A 85 -2.34 15.75 -0.21
N ASP A 86 -2.46 14.62 0.47
CA ASP A 86 -3.56 13.71 0.28
C ASP A 86 -4.83 14.22 0.95
N SER A 87 -5.95 13.95 0.29
CA SER A 87 -7.26 14.12 0.87
C SER A 87 -7.45 13.10 1.99
N LEU A 88 -8.28 13.44 2.98
CA LEU A 88 -8.62 12.51 4.07
C LEU A 88 -9.11 11.15 3.55
N LEU A 89 -9.84 11.14 2.43
CA LEU A 89 -10.33 9.91 1.81
C LEU A 89 -9.18 9.02 1.30
N ASN A 90 -8.18 9.61 0.65
CA ASN A 90 -7.03 8.88 0.13
C ASN A 90 -6.18 8.33 1.28
N SER A 91 -5.81 9.18 2.25
CA SER A 91 -5.07 8.74 3.44
C SER A 91 -5.79 7.63 4.20
N SER A 92 -7.12 7.75 4.39
CA SER A 92 -7.89 6.70 5.07
C SER A 92 -7.86 5.38 4.30
N MET A 93 -7.90 5.43 2.97
CA MET A 93 -7.85 4.24 2.13
C MET A 93 -6.45 3.61 2.15
N ASP A 94 -5.39 4.40 2.21
CA ASP A 94 -4.01 3.89 2.30
C ASP A 94 -3.79 3.12 3.61
N VAL A 95 -4.34 3.59 4.73
CA VAL A 95 -4.37 2.83 6.00
C VAL A 95 -5.16 1.53 5.87
N VAL A 96 -6.33 1.57 5.20
CA VAL A 96 -7.13 0.36 4.95
C VAL A 96 -6.36 -0.64 4.10
N MET A 97 -5.73 -0.18 3.02
CA MET A 97 -4.94 -1.03 2.10
C MET A 97 -3.74 -1.64 2.81
N LEU A 98 -3.00 -0.87 3.61
CA LEU A 98 -1.93 -1.38 4.47
C LEU A 98 -2.44 -2.48 5.40
N THR A 99 -3.55 -2.22 6.11
CA THR A 99 -4.13 -3.20 7.05
C THR A 99 -4.61 -4.46 6.34
N MET A 100 -5.23 -4.32 5.16
CA MET A 100 -5.64 -5.45 4.31
C MET A 100 -4.45 -6.31 3.86
N GLY A 101 -3.30 -5.68 3.60
CA GLY A 101 -2.05 -6.39 3.31
C GLY A 101 -1.64 -7.30 4.45
N GLY A 102 -1.75 -6.81 5.69
CA GLY A 102 -1.48 -7.59 6.89
C GLY A 102 -2.45 -8.77 7.07
N PHE A 103 -3.75 -8.56 6.87
CA PHE A 103 -4.72 -9.66 6.89
C PHE A 103 -4.47 -10.71 5.81
N PHE A 104 -4.02 -10.28 4.62
CA PHE A 104 -3.67 -11.22 3.56
C PHE A 104 -2.42 -12.03 3.93
N ALA A 105 -1.42 -11.40 4.55
CA ALA A 105 -0.24 -12.10 5.06
C ALA A 105 -0.60 -13.11 6.15
N SER A 106 -1.46 -12.74 7.11
CA SER A 106 -1.89 -13.65 8.18
C SER A 106 -2.58 -14.89 7.63
N TYR A 107 -3.45 -14.73 6.63
CA TYR A 107 -4.08 -15.86 5.95
C TYR A 107 -3.05 -16.76 5.24
N CYS A 108 -2.02 -16.18 4.64
CA CYS A 108 -0.98 -16.95 3.95
C CYS A 108 -0.09 -17.77 4.89
N LEU A 109 0.02 -17.42 6.17
CA LEU A 109 0.83 -18.17 7.14
C LEU A 109 0.27 -19.56 7.46
N GLU A 110 -1.03 -19.77 7.25
CA GLU A 110 -1.68 -21.09 7.40
C GLU A 110 -1.33 -22.06 6.25
N LEU A 111 -0.66 -21.57 5.21
CA LEU A 111 -0.25 -22.38 4.06
C LEU A 111 1.04 -23.14 4.39
N ASN A 112 1.23 -24.29 3.74
CA ASN A 112 2.55 -24.93 3.75
C ASN A 112 3.61 -24.02 3.13
N LEU A 113 4.88 -24.22 3.50
CA LEU A 113 5.98 -23.34 3.11
C LEU A 113 6.08 -23.13 1.59
N GLU A 114 5.95 -24.18 0.78
CA GLU A 114 6.04 -24.08 -0.67
C GLU A 114 4.91 -23.19 -1.23
N THR A 115 3.69 -23.42 -0.78
CA THR A 115 2.51 -22.65 -1.21
C THR A 115 2.60 -21.20 -0.73
N PHE A 116 3.05 -20.98 0.52
CA PHE A 116 3.30 -19.65 1.06
C PHE A 116 4.30 -18.87 0.19
N LEU A 117 5.43 -19.47 -0.17
CA LEU A 117 6.46 -18.84 -1.00
C LEU A 117 5.94 -18.50 -2.40
N ILE A 118 5.21 -19.44 -3.04
CA ILE A 118 4.61 -19.20 -4.37
C ILE A 118 3.60 -18.07 -4.31
N VAL A 119 2.67 -18.09 -3.34
CA VAL A 119 1.65 -17.04 -3.19
C VAL A 119 2.29 -15.70 -2.89
N SER A 120 3.31 -15.66 -2.03
CA SER A 120 4.07 -14.45 -1.69
C SER A 120 4.75 -13.86 -2.93
N ALA A 121 5.41 -14.70 -3.74
CA ALA A 121 6.07 -14.28 -4.96
C ALA A 121 5.07 -13.74 -5.99
N LEU A 122 3.95 -14.44 -6.20
CA LEU A 122 2.89 -14.00 -7.11
C LEU A 122 2.22 -12.72 -6.63
N PHE A 123 1.99 -12.56 -5.32
CA PHE A 123 1.43 -11.35 -4.74
C PHE A 123 2.37 -10.15 -4.91
N PHE A 124 3.67 -10.34 -4.66
CA PHE A 124 4.68 -9.30 -4.89
C PHE A 124 4.74 -8.90 -6.37
N ILE A 125 4.95 -9.87 -7.26
CA ILE A 125 5.06 -9.62 -8.71
C ILE A 125 3.77 -8.98 -9.23
N GLY A 126 2.61 -9.50 -8.84
CA GLY A 126 1.30 -8.99 -9.24
C GLY A 126 1.09 -7.53 -8.83
N ASN A 127 1.43 -7.17 -7.59
CA ASN A 127 1.32 -5.78 -7.12
C ASN A 127 2.30 -4.85 -7.85
N ILE A 128 3.55 -5.26 -8.05
CA ILE A 128 4.54 -4.48 -8.80
C ILE A 128 4.08 -4.25 -10.25
N LEU A 129 3.55 -5.28 -10.92
CA LEU A 129 2.99 -5.16 -12.26
C LEU A 129 1.78 -4.22 -12.28
N LEU A 130 0.86 -4.38 -11.33
CA LEU A 130 -0.32 -3.52 -11.21
C LEU A 130 0.07 -2.05 -11.00
N MET A 131 0.99 -1.78 -10.08
CA MET A 131 1.54 -0.45 -9.83
C MET A 131 2.19 0.13 -11.09
N SER A 132 2.98 -0.67 -11.80
CA SER A 132 3.67 -0.25 -13.03
C SER A 132 2.68 0.11 -14.15
N ILE A 133 1.66 -0.73 -14.38
CA ILE A 133 0.59 -0.47 -15.36
C ILE A 133 -0.18 0.80 -14.98
N TYR A 134 -0.52 0.95 -13.71
CA TYR A 134 -1.28 2.10 -13.22
C TYR A 134 -0.47 3.40 -13.30
N ALA A 135 0.80 3.37 -12.89
CA ALA A 135 1.72 4.49 -13.02
C ALA A 135 1.89 4.92 -14.48
N ASN A 136 2.03 3.97 -15.42
CA ASN A 136 2.07 4.29 -16.85
C ASN A 136 0.81 4.97 -17.34
N LYS A 137 -0.35 4.47 -16.94
CA LYS A 137 -1.64 5.02 -17.37
C LYS A 137 -1.87 6.46 -16.90
N ILE A 138 -1.34 6.82 -15.73
CA ILE A 138 -1.69 8.08 -15.05
C ILE A 138 -0.56 9.10 -15.11
N ILE A 139 0.68 8.65 -15.00
CA ILE A 139 1.88 9.48 -14.93
C ILE A 139 2.62 9.48 -16.28
N GLU A 140 2.19 8.64 -17.22
CA GLU A 140 2.84 8.48 -18.53
C GLU A 140 4.33 8.09 -18.39
N LEU A 141 4.66 7.28 -17.39
CA LEU A 141 6.05 6.94 -17.03
C LEU A 141 6.87 6.44 -18.24
N PHE A 142 6.22 5.77 -19.21
CA PHE A 142 6.84 5.26 -20.44
C PHE A 142 6.42 5.98 -21.73
N SER A 143 5.71 7.11 -21.71
CA SER A 143 5.33 7.81 -22.96
C SER A 143 6.55 8.30 -23.76
N GLY A 144 7.69 8.52 -23.10
CA GLY A 144 8.97 8.80 -23.75
C GLY A 144 9.60 7.62 -24.51
N LEU A 145 9.25 6.38 -24.17
CA LEU A 145 9.75 5.17 -24.86
C LEU A 145 8.98 4.86 -26.15
N SER A 146 7.74 5.37 -26.27
CA SER A 146 6.87 5.21 -27.45
C SER A 146 7.16 6.21 -28.57
N LYS A 147 7.98 7.25 -28.31
CA LYS A 147 8.30 8.31 -29.29
C LYS A 147 9.56 8.02 -30.14
N LYS A 148 9.92 6.76 -30.33
CA LYS A 148 11.01 6.34 -31.24
C LYS A 148 10.48 5.46 -32.36
#